data_AF-A0A9E6DQP2-F1
#
_entry.id   AF-A0A9E6DQP2-F1
#
_cell.length_a   1.000
_cell.length_b   1.000
_cell.length_c   1.000
_cell.angle_alpha   90.00
_cell.angle_beta   90.00
_cell.angle_gamma   90.00
#
_symmetry.space_group_name_H-M   'P 1'
#
loop_
_entity.id
_entity.type
_entity.pdbx_description
1 polymer ?
#
loop_
_entity_poly.entity_id
_entity_poly.type
_entity_poly.pdbx_seq_one_letter_code
_entity_poly.pdbx_strand_id
1 'polypeptide(L)'
;MGLSENKPALEILQDFGPKLLTLLLSPRAIALNRAAAGDSSGILGKTLAKHGRETIFPLLVGIFDRVCKEKMIKTSPTKLAEIYIRLLVGDLQIRRVIGAMDEFTPKEIKQRSIEAINIIMLNESIDF
;
A
#
# COMPACT_ATOMS: atom_id res chain seq x y z
N MET A 1 2.53 -13.32 -7.69
CA MET A 1 2.42 -12.15 -8.59
C MET A 1 3.84 -11.77 -8.97
N GLY A 2 4.33 -12.27 -10.12
CA GLY A 2 5.70 -12.01 -10.57
C GLY A 2 5.82 -10.57 -11.06
N LEU A 3 6.79 -9.83 -10.52
CA LEU A 3 7.15 -8.50 -11.03
C LEU A 3 7.82 -8.73 -12.39
N SER A 4 7.17 -8.37 -13.51
CA SER A 4 7.78 -8.60 -14.82
C SER A 4 9.10 -7.83 -14.92
N GLU A 5 10.21 -8.51 -15.13
CA GLU A 5 11.55 -7.92 -15.17
C GLU A 5 11.74 -6.95 -16.35
N ASN A 6 10.88 -7.02 -17.37
CA ASN A 6 10.96 -6.18 -18.58
C ASN A 6 10.26 -4.81 -18.49
N LYS A 7 9.68 -4.43 -17.34
CA LYS A 7 9.07 -3.10 -17.14
C LYS A 7 9.88 -2.24 -16.18
N PRO A 8 9.97 -0.91 -16.39
CA PRO A 8 10.54 0.02 -15.41
C PRO A 8 9.88 -0.16 -14.03
N ALA A 9 10.66 -0.13 -12.95
CA ALA A 9 10.15 -0.40 -11.61
C ALA A 9 9.08 0.60 -11.16
N LEU A 10 9.14 1.84 -11.65
CA LEU A 10 8.12 2.85 -11.38
C LEU A 10 6.76 2.49 -12.01
N GLU A 11 6.74 1.91 -13.21
CA GLU A 11 5.50 1.44 -13.84
C GLU A 11 4.91 0.25 -13.07
N ILE A 12 5.77 -0.64 -12.56
CA ILE A 12 5.35 -1.74 -11.70
C ILE A 12 4.70 -1.20 -10.41
N LEU A 13 5.28 -0.14 -9.82
CA LEU A 13 4.70 0.53 -8.65
C LEU A 13 3.34 1.18 -8.97
N GLN A 14 3.21 1.80 -10.14
CA GLN A 14 1.96 2.39 -10.64
C GLN A 14 0.86 1.33 -10.84
N ASP A 15 1.22 0.12 -11.26
CA ASP A 15 0.29 -1.01 -11.38
C ASP A 15 -0.03 -1.66 -10.01
N PHE A 16 0.93 -1.63 -9.08
CA PHE A 16 0.82 -2.29 -7.77
C PHE A 16 -0.13 -1.56 -6.83
N GLY A 17 0.01 -0.24 -6.70
CA GLY A 17 -0.77 0.56 -5.76
C GLY A 17 -2.29 0.42 -5.89
N PRO A 18 -2.87 0.54 -7.10
CA PRO A 18 -4.32 0.38 -7.29
C PRO A 18 -4.80 -1.03 -6.93
N LYS A 19 -4.01 -2.06 -7.25
CA LYS A 19 -4.34 -3.46 -6.92
C LYS A 19 -4.32 -3.69 -5.41
N LEU A 20 -3.31 -3.15 -4.72
CA LEU A 20 -3.23 -3.23 -3.27
C LEU A 20 -4.42 -2.51 -2.61
N LEU A 21 -4.73 -1.28 -3.02
CA LEU A 21 -5.89 -0.55 -2.50
C LEU A 21 -7.21 -1.29 -2.74
N THR A 22 -7.41 -1.83 -3.95
CA THR A 22 -8.61 -2.62 -4.28
C THR A 22 -8.74 -3.82 -3.34
N LEU A 23 -7.65 -4.54 -3.09
CA LEU A 23 -7.64 -5.66 -2.14
C LEU A 23 -8.01 -5.20 -0.72
N LEU A 24 -7.35 -4.15 -0.24
CA LEU A 24 -7.48 -3.64 1.13
C LEU A 24 -8.85 -3.01 1.43
N LEU A 25 -9.52 -2.46 0.42
CA LEU A 25 -10.82 -1.80 0.53
C LEU A 25 -11.99 -2.67 0.03
N SER A 26 -11.71 -3.91 -0.40
CA SER A 26 -12.73 -4.85 -0.85
C SER A 26 -13.77 -5.13 0.23
N PRO A 27 -15.05 -5.40 -0.13
CA PRO A 27 -16.09 -5.73 0.84
C PRO A 27 -15.69 -6.85 1.81
N ARG A 28 -14.97 -7.86 1.31
CA ARG A 28 -14.44 -8.98 2.11
C ARG A 28 -13.41 -8.50 3.13
N ALA A 29 -12.43 -7.68 2.73
CA ALA A 29 -11.41 -7.17 3.64
C ALA A 29 -12.04 -6.28 4.73
N ILE A 30 -13.00 -5.43 4.36
CA ILE A 30 -13.73 -4.58 5.31
C ILE A 30 -14.56 -5.41 6.29
N ALA A 31 -15.30 -6.43 5.82
CA ALA A 31 -16.06 -7.32 6.70
C ALA A 31 -15.16 -8.07 7.70
N LEU A 32 -14.00 -8.56 7.24
CA LEU A 32 -13.03 -9.25 8.08
C LEU A 32 -12.41 -8.32 9.13
N ASN A 33 -12.06 -7.10 8.75
CA ASN A 33 -11.56 -6.09 9.69
C ASN A 33 -12.61 -5.65 10.72
N ARG A 34 -13.89 -5.57 10.33
CA ARG A 34 -15.00 -5.34 11.27
C ARG A 34 -15.12 -6.48 12.29
N ALA A 35 -15.05 -7.73 11.83
CA ALA A 35 -15.06 -8.88 12.73
C ALA A 35 -13.87 -8.86 13.69
N ALA A 36 -12.67 -8.53 13.19
CA ALA A 36 -11.47 -8.40 14.01
C ALA A 36 -11.56 -7.26 15.03
N ALA A 37 -12.18 -6.14 14.68
CA ALA A 37 -12.38 -5.01 15.59
C ALA A 37 -13.43 -5.31 16.68
N GLY A 38 -14.41 -6.18 16.39
CA GLY A 38 -15.41 -6.64 17.36
C GLY A 38 -14.97 -7.83 18.21
N ASP A 39 -13.86 -8.49 17.87
CA ASP A 39 -13.29 -9.61 18.63
C ASP A 39 -12.61 -9.10 19.90
N SER A 40 -13.28 -9.31 21.05
CA SER A 40 -12.79 -8.89 22.37
C SER A 40 -11.49 -9.59 22.79
N SER A 41 -11.15 -10.74 22.20
CA SER A 41 -9.88 -11.43 22.47
C SER A 41 -8.69 -10.79 21.75
N GLY A 42 -8.95 -10.05 20.66
CA GLY A 42 -7.94 -9.48 19.77
C GLY A 42 -7.09 -10.50 19.00
N ILE A 43 -7.41 -11.80 19.08
CA ILE A 43 -6.66 -12.87 18.41
C ILE A 43 -6.82 -12.74 16.90
N LEU A 44 -8.03 -12.45 16.42
CA LEU A 44 -8.29 -12.29 15.00
C LEU A 44 -7.52 -11.11 14.43
N GLY A 45 -7.55 -9.96 15.10
CA GLY A 45 -6.79 -8.77 14.70
C GLY A 45 -5.28 -9.01 14.61
N LYS A 46 -4.69 -9.64 15.63
CA LYS A 46 -3.26 -10.00 15.64
C LYS A 46 -2.89 -10.96 14.50
N THR A 47 -3.73 -11.97 14.27
CA THR A 47 -3.52 -12.97 13.22
C THR A 47 -3.53 -12.33 11.83
N LEU A 48 -4.51 -11.46 11.57
CA LEU A 48 -4.64 -10.77 10.29
C LEU A 48 -3.49 -9.79 10.03
N ALA A 49 -3.12 -9.00 11.04
CA ALA A 49 -2.03 -8.03 10.93
C ALA A 49 -0.69 -8.71 10.57
N LYS A 50 -0.43 -9.87 11.18
CA LYS A 50 0.78 -10.65 10.90
C LYS A 50 0.82 -11.14 9.45
N HIS A 51 -0.18 -11.92 9.03
CA HIS A 51 -0.15 -12.60 7.72
C HIS A 51 -0.27 -11.62 6.54
N GLY A 52 -1.06 -10.55 6.68
CA GLY A 52 -1.25 -9.57 5.61
C GLY A 52 0.04 -8.80 5.29
N ARG A 53 0.70 -8.26 6.31
CA ARG A 53 1.90 -7.44 6.13
C ARG A 53 3.11 -8.27 5.70
N GLU A 54 3.29 -9.46 6.28
CA GLU A 54 4.41 -10.36 5.95
C GLU A 54 4.42 -10.80 4.48
N THR A 55 3.25 -10.83 3.82
CA THR A 55 3.16 -11.23 2.41
C THR A 55 3.42 -10.07 1.44
N ILE A 56 2.83 -8.90 1.70
CA ILE A 56 2.83 -7.77 0.75
C ILE A 56 4.07 -6.89 0.90
N PHE A 57 4.52 -6.66 2.12
CA PHE A 57 5.61 -5.73 2.39
C PHE A 57 6.93 -6.11 1.71
N PRO A 58 7.40 -7.38 1.72
CA PRO A 58 8.63 -7.76 1.03
C PRO A 58 8.58 -7.52 -0.49
N LEU A 59 7.42 -7.73 -1.13
CA LEU A 59 7.24 -7.47 -2.56
C LEU A 59 7.42 -5.98 -2.86
N LEU A 60 6.85 -5.11 -2.03
CA LEU A 60 6.97 -3.67 -2.18
C LEU A 60 8.40 -3.18 -1.95
N VAL A 61 9.12 -3.75 -0.97
CA VAL A 61 10.55 -3.47 -0.76
C VAL A 61 11.36 -3.84 -2.01
N GLY A 62 11.08 -4.98 -2.64
CA GLY A 62 11.72 -5.37 -3.89
C GLY A 62 11.45 -4.41 -5.06
N ILE A 63 10.23 -3.87 -5.16
CA ILE A 63 9.91 -2.83 -6.15
C ILE A 63 10.73 -1.56 -5.88
N PHE A 64 10.78 -1.08 -4.64
CA PHE A 64 11.54 0.12 -4.29
C PHE A 64 13.06 -0.07 -4.41
N ASP A 65 13.59 -1.25 -4.17
CA ASP A 65 15.01 -1.54 -4.40
C ASP A 65 15.37 -1.35 -5.87
N ARG A 66 14.52 -1.81 -6.78
CA ARG A 66 14.68 -1.56 -8.21
C ARG A 66 14.51 -0.08 -8.57
N VAL A 67 13.52 0.61 -8.02
CA VAL A 67 13.35 2.06 -8.22
C VAL A 67 14.60 2.81 -7.79
N CYS A 68 15.17 2.47 -6.63
CA CYS A 68 16.38 3.11 -6.13
C CYS A 68 17.57 2.91 -7.07
N LYS A 69 17.77 1.69 -7.57
CA LYS A 69 18.81 1.37 -8.54
C LYS A 69 18.61 2.10 -9.88
N GLU A 70 17.38 2.11 -10.40
CA GLU A 70 17.04 2.74 -11.69
C GLU A 70 17.11 4.29 -11.65
N LYS A 71 16.87 4.90 -10.48
CA LYS A 71 16.82 6.37 -10.29
C LYS A 71 18.00 6.93 -9.48
N MET A 72 18.97 6.10 -9.11
CA MET A 72 20.12 6.48 -8.26
C MET A 72 19.71 7.10 -6.91
N ILE A 73 18.57 6.67 -6.36
CA ILE A 73 18.07 7.13 -5.04
C ILE A 73 18.85 6.41 -3.93
N LYS A 74 19.35 7.19 -2.96
CA LYS A 74 20.13 6.67 -1.82
C LYS A 74 19.28 6.29 -0.60
N THR A 75 18.00 6.65 -0.60
CA THR A 75 17.07 6.32 0.48
C THR A 75 16.82 4.81 0.56
N SER A 76 16.66 4.30 1.79
CA SER A 76 16.40 2.88 2.04
C SER A 76 15.12 2.41 1.34
N PRO A 77 15.16 1.32 0.54
CA PRO A 77 13.98 0.73 -0.07
C PRO A 77 12.89 0.35 0.94
N THR A 78 13.29 -0.14 2.10
CA THR A 78 12.39 -0.46 3.21
C THR A 78 11.68 0.79 3.71
N LYS A 79 12.42 1.89 3.87
CA LYS A 79 11.85 3.16 4.33
C LYS A 79 10.84 3.72 3.33
N LEU A 80 11.16 3.65 2.04
CA LEU A 80 10.26 4.05 0.96
C LEU A 80 8.98 3.20 0.96
N ALA A 81 9.11 1.88 1.11
CA ALA A 81 7.95 0.99 1.21
C ALA A 81 7.03 1.34 2.39
N GLU A 82 7.59 1.67 3.56
CA GLU A 82 6.81 2.10 4.73
C GLU A 82 6.07 3.42 4.50
N ILE A 83 6.76 4.42 3.98
CA ILE A 83 6.18 5.73 3.68
C ILE A 83 5.10 5.59 2.62
N TYR A 84 5.37 4.82 1.56
CA TYR A 84 4.41 4.57 0.50
C TYR A 84 3.12 3.94 1.01
N ILE A 85 3.17 2.92 1.87
CA ILE A 85 1.95 2.33 2.45
C ILE A 85 1.18 3.36 3.27
N ARG A 86 1.86 4.20 4.05
CA ARG A 86 1.22 5.26 4.84
C ARG A 86 0.50 6.27 3.93
N LEU A 87 1.15 6.70 2.85
CA LEU A 87 0.56 7.61 1.87
C LEU A 87 -0.59 6.95 1.10
N LEU A 88 -0.41 5.71 0.66
CA LEU A 88 -1.39 4.98 -0.12
C LEU A 88 -2.68 4.74 0.69
N VAL A 89 -2.54 4.16 1.88
CA VAL A 89 -3.66 3.65 2.69
C VAL A 89 -4.24 4.71 3.62
N GLY A 90 -3.41 5.57 4.23
CA GLY A 90 -3.86 6.54 5.23
C GLY A 90 -4.74 5.88 6.31
N ASP A 91 -5.92 6.47 6.54
CA ASP A 91 -6.96 5.97 7.45
C ASP A 91 -8.15 5.31 6.70
N LEU A 92 -8.03 5.08 5.38
CA LEU A 92 -9.13 4.64 4.51
C LEU A 92 -9.81 3.36 5.01
N GLN A 93 -9.02 2.37 5.45
CA GLN A 93 -9.56 1.11 5.94
C GLN A 93 -10.39 1.29 7.21
N ILE A 94 -9.95 2.13 8.15
CA ILE A 94 -10.72 2.41 9.37
C ILE A 94 -12.01 3.14 9.02
N ARG A 95 -11.94 4.16 8.16
CA ARG A 95 -13.11 4.92 7.73
C ARG A 95 -14.17 4.04 7.05
N ARG A 96 -13.74 3.08 6.21
CA ARG A 96 -14.62 2.04 5.63
C ARG A 96 -15.21 1.10 6.68
N VAL A 97 -14.40 0.63 7.63
CA VAL A 97 -14.81 -0.29 8.70
C VAL A 97 -15.91 0.32 9.60
N ILE A 98 -15.81 1.62 9.91
CA ILE A 98 -16.78 2.32 10.77
C ILE A 98 -17.95 2.95 9.99
N GLY A 99 -17.99 2.81 8.65
CA GLY A 99 -19.05 3.39 7.82
C GLY A 99 -18.95 4.91 7.60
N ALA A 100 -17.80 5.53 7.90
CA ALA A 100 -17.54 6.95 7.65
C ALA A 100 -17.06 7.25 6.20
N MET A 101 -17.15 6.25 5.32
CA MET A 101 -16.67 6.28 3.94
C MET A 101 -17.32 5.18 3.11
N ASP A 102 -17.84 5.55 1.94
CA ASP A 102 -18.38 4.64 0.94
C ASP A 102 -17.29 3.93 0.13
N GLU A 103 -17.70 3.08 -0.81
CA GLU A 103 -16.75 2.32 -1.62
C GLU A 103 -16.04 3.23 -2.61
N PHE A 104 -14.73 3.08 -2.72
CA PHE A 104 -13.97 3.80 -3.71
C PHE A 104 -14.31 3.27 -5.10
N THR A 105 -14.58 4.19 -6.01
CA THR A 105 -14.64 3.90 -7.44
C THR A 105 -13.24 3.53 -7.96
N PRO A 106 -13.14 2.78 -9.07
CA PRO A 106 -11.85 2.49 -9.70
C PRO A 106 -11.03 3.76 -10.03
N LYS A 107 -11.71 4.87 -10.32
CA LYS A 107 -11.08 6.18 -10.59
C LYS A 107 -10.43 6.74 -9.33
N GLU A 108 -11.13 6.72 -8.19
CA GLU A 108 -10.59 7.19 -6.90
C GLU A 108 -9.43 6.32 -6.42
N ILE A 109 -9.51 4.99 -6.60
CA ILE A 109 -8.39 4.08 -6.30
C ILE A 109 -7.15 4.47 -7.11
N LYS A 110 -7.31 4.66 -8.42
CA LYS A 110 -6.20 5.05 -9.30
C LYS A 110 -5.64 6.41 -8.90
N GLN A 111 -6.49 7.39 -8.64
CA GLN A 111 -6.10 8.74 -8.25
C GLN A 111 -5.30 8.74 -6.95
N ARG A 112 -5.79 8.06 -5.90
CA ARG A 112 -5.10 7.92 -4.62
C ARG A 112 -3.72 7.28 -4.78
N SER A 113 -3.63 6.25 -5.62
CA SER A 113 -2.35 5.60 -5.90
C SER A 113 -1.36 6.53 -6.61
N ILE A 114 -1.81 7.33 -7.56
CA ILE A 114 -0.97 8.31 -8.26
C ILE A 114 -0.46 9.38 -7.27
N GLU A 115 -1.33 9.89 -6.41
CA GLU A 115 -0.96 10.88 -5.39
C GLU A 115 0.14 10.36 -4.45
N ALA A 116 0.01 9.13 -3.96
CA ALA A 116 1.01 8.51 -3.10
C ALA A 116 2.38 8.38 -3.80
N ILE A 117 2.39 8.02 -5.09
CA ILE A 117 3.62 7.94 -5.89
C ILE A 117 4.22 9.34 -6.09
N ASN A 118 3.41 10.33 -6.46
CA ASN A 118 3.93 11.68 -6.70
C ASN A 118 4.56 12.28 -5.43
N ILE A 119 3.92 12.11 -4.27
CA ILE A 119 4.44 12.63 -3.00
C ILE A 119 5.76 11.95 -2.62
N ILE A 120 5.87 10.62 -2.76
CA ILE A 120 7.10 9.93 -2.39
C ILE A 120 8.24 10.29 -3.34
N MET A 121 7.97 10.47 -4.64
CA MET A 121 8.98 10.87 -5.62
C MET A 121 9.42 12.33 -5.48
N LEU A 122 8.54 13.23 -5.01
CA LEU A 122 8.90 14.61 -4.69
C LEU A 122 9.81 14.72 -3.47
N ASN A 123 9.63 13.84 -2.46
CA ASN A 123 10.46 13.83 -1.24
C ASN A 123 11.94 13.56 -1.55
N GLU A 124 12.23 12.77 -2.58
CA GLU A 124 13.60 12.49 -3.03
C GLU A 124 14.23 13.65 -3.84
N SER A 125 13.46 14.69 -4.18
CA SER A 125 13.98 15.88 -4.87
C SER A 125 14.48 16.96 -3.91
N ILE A 126 14.39 16.72 -2.60
CA ILE A 126 14.79 17.65 -1.55
C ILE A 126 15.97 17.03 -0.79
N ASP A 127 17.17 17.16 -1.37
CA ASP A 127 18.41 16.95 -0.63
C ASP A 127 18.56 18.12 0.38
N PHE A 128 18.69 17.81 1.67
CA PHE A 128 19.21 18.73 2.69
C PHE A 128 20.72 18.52 2.86
#